data_AF-A0A813U4D2-F1
#
_entry.id   AF-A0A813U4D2-F1
#
_cell.length_a   1.000
_cell.length_b   1.000
_cell.length_c   1.000
_cell.angle_alpha   90.00
_cell.angle_beta   90.00
_cell.angle_gamma   90.00
#
_symmetry.space_group_name_H-M   'P 1'
#
loop_
_entity.id
_entity.type
_entity.pdbx_description
1 polymer ?
#
loop_
_entity_poly.entity_id
_entity_poly.type
_entity_poly.pdbx_seq_one_letter_code
_entity_poly.pdbx_strand_id
1 'polypeptide(L)' 'MSGSFPRVVVTGMGVVSPLGVGIRTHWQRLLDGYCGIVKLSDTAYDPVPCKIAARVPSNELDLSSYRQTS' A
#
# COMPACT_ATOMS: atom_id res chain seq x y z
N MET A 1 43.07 -3.47 7.03
CA MET A 1 42.13 -2.35 7.24
C MET A 1 40.79 -2.94 7.63
N SER A 2 40.44 -2.92 8.93
CA SER A 2 39.11 -3.34 9.38
C SER A 2 38.16 -2.18 9.14
N GLY A 3 37.39 -2.22 8.06
CA GLY A 3 36.35 -1.23 7.81
C GLY A 3 35.20 -1.42 8.79
N SER A 4 35.11 -0.56 9.81
CA SER A 4 33.91 -0.48 10.64
C SER A 4 32.85 0.32 9.87
N PHE A 5 31.80 -0.35 9.42
CA PHE A 5 30.68 0.35 8.78
C PHE A 5 29.91 1.19 9.81
N PRO A 6 29.40 2.37 9.43
CA PRO A 6 28.58 3.19 10.30
C PRO A 6 27.25 2.48 10.63
N ARG A 7 26.74 2.70 11.84
CA ARG A 7 25.41 2.22 12.23
C ARG A 7 24.35 3.08 11.57
N VAL A 8 23.46 2.44 10.80
CA VAL A 8 22.32 3.09 10.16
C VAL A 8 21.05 2.66 10.89
N VAL A 9 20.15 3.61 11.14
CA VAL A 9 18.85 3.37 11.78
C VAL A 9 17.73 3.89 10.90
N VAL A 10 16.55 3.30 11.05
CA VAL A 10 15.32 3.76 10.37
C VAL A 10 14.68 4.85 11.26
N THR A 11 14.56 6.06 10.73
CA THR A 11 13.99 7.22 11.45
C THR A 11 12.55 7.54 11.05
N GLY A 12 12.05 6.91 9.99
CA GLY A 12 10.70 7.12 9.49
C GLY A 12 10.27 5.99 8.58
N MET A 13 8.96 5.73 8.55
CA MET A 13 8.34 4.74 7.68
C MET A 13 7.02 5.32 7.15
N GLY A 14 6.55 4.78 6.04
CA GLY A 14 5.25 5.09 5.45
C GLY A 14 4.79 3.89 4.62
N VAL A 15 3.48 3.62 4.63
CA VAL A 15 2.92 2.46 3.94
C VAL A 15 1.67 2.88 3.19
N VAL A 16 1.60 2.51 1.92
CA VAL A 16 0.39 2.56 1.09
C VAL A 16 0.20 1.15 0.56
N SER A 17 -0.88 0.50 0.98
CA SER A 17 -1.09 -0.92 0.70
C SER A 17 -2.56 -1.28 0.55
N PRO A 18 -2.89 -2.47 0.04
CA PRO A 18 -4.26 -2.99 0.04
C PRO A 18 -4.83 -3.22 1.44
N LEU A 19 -3.99 -3.32 2.48
CA LEU A 19 -4.42 -3.35 3.87
C LEU A 19 -4.69 -1.95 4.43
N GLY A 20 -4.50 -0.88 3.66
CA GLY A 20 -4.76 0.50 4.09
C GLY A 20 -3.56 1.42 3.95
N VAL A 21 -3.81 2.68 4.26
CA VAL A 21 -2.86 3.79 4.21
C VAL A 21 -2.38 4.14 5.61
N GLY A 22 -1.07 4.28 5.76
CA GLY A 22 -0.43 4.55 7.03
C GLY A 22 -0.04 3.28 7.80
N ILE A 23 1.03 3.40 8.59
CA ILE A 23 1.65 2.26 9.30
C ILE A 23 0.68 1.62 10.28
N ARG A 24 -0.03 2.42 11.09
CA ARG A 24 -0.91 1.91 12.15
C ARG A 24 -2.04 1.06 11.57
N THR A 25 -2.72 1.57 10.55
CA THR A 25 -3.82 0.87 9.87
C THR A 25 -3.34 -0.42 9.21
N HIS A 26 -2.23 -0.33 8.47
CA HIS A 26 -1.62 -1.49 7.81
C HIS A 26 -1.24 -2.58 8.82
N TRP A 27 -0.52 -2.22 9.88
CA TRP A 27 -0.01 -3.17 10.87
C TRP A 27 -1.14 -3.82 11.68
N GLN A 28 -2.14 -3.06 12.08
CA GLN A 28 -3.30 -3.59 12.79
C GLN A 28 -4.05 -4.62 11.93
N ARG A 29 -4.41 -4.26 10.69
CA ARG A 29 -5.11 -5.18 9.78
C ARG A 29 -4.25 -6.41 9.44
N LEU A 30 -2.93 -6.26 9.33
CA LEU A 30 -2.04 -7.40 9.13
C LEU A 30 -2.10 -8.38 10.32
N LEU A 31 -2.02 -7.87 11.55
CA LEU A 31 -2.10 -8.70 12.77
C LEU A 31 -3.48 -9.35 12.94
N ASP A 32 -4.54 -8.67 12.52
CA ASP A 32 -5.92 -9.18 12.56
C ASP A 32 -6.19 -10.21 11.45
N GLY A 33 -5.21 -10.54 10.60
CA GLY A 33 -5.36 -11.51 9.51
C GLY A 33 -6.22 -11.01 8.35
N TYR A 34 -6.36 -9.69 8.19
CA TYR A 34 -7.15 -9.10 7.12
C TYR A 34 -6.52 -9.39 5.75
N CYS A 35 -7.35 -9.66 4.74
CA CYS A 35 -6.92 -9.87 3.37
C CYS A 35 -7.44 -8.74 2.46
N GLY A 36 -6.52 -8.03 1.80
CA GLY A 36 -6.86 -6.95 0.86
C GLY A 36 -7.14 -7.41 -0.57
N ILE A 37 -7.13 -8.72 -0.85
CA ILE A 37 -7.38 -9.27 -2.18
C ILE A 37 -8.90 -9.31 -2.41
N VAL A 38 -9.32 -8.74 -3.54
CA VAL A 38 -10.71 -8.66 -3.97
C VAL A 38 -10.87 -9.19 -5.39
N LYS A 39 -12.11 -9.57 -5.73
CA LYS A 39 -12.49 -9.90 -7.11
C LYS A 39 -12.62 -8.61 -7.93
N LEU A 40 -12.08 -8.63 -9.15
CA LEU A 40 -12.28 -7.60 -10.15
C LEU A 40 -13.62 -7.85 -10.85
N SER A 41 -14.59 -6.94 -10.67
CA SER A 41 -15.95 -7.06 -11.21
C SER A 41 -16.28 -6.07 -12.33
N ASP A 42 -15.35 -5.17 -12.66
CA ASP A 42 -15.51 -4.21 -13.74
C ASP A 42 -15.29 -4.91 -15.10
N THR A 43 -16.16 -4.62 -16.07
CA THR A 43 -16.10 -5.19 -17.43
C THR A 43 -14.83 -4.77 -18.17
N ALA A 44 -14.18 -3.68 -17.76
CA ALA A 44 -12.86 -3.30 -18.26
C ALA A 44 -11.81 -4.42 -18.08
N TYR A 45 -12.00 -5.32 -17.12
CA TYR A 45 -11.10 -6.44 -16.90
C TYR A 45 -11.46 -7.70 -17.69
N ASP A 46 -12.56 -7.72 -18.45
CA ASP A 46 -13.01 -8.89 -19.25
C ASP A 46 -11.93 -9.52 -20.14
N PRO A 47 -11.07 -8.74 -20.82
CA PRO A 47 -10.02 -9.30 -21.69
C PRO A 47 -8.92 -10.07 -20.97
N VAL A 48 -8.70 -9.85 -19.67
CA VAL A 48 -7.61 -10.50 -18.91
C VAL A 48 -8.12 -11.75 -18.17
N PRO A 49 -7.38 -12.87 -18.16
CA PRO A 49 -7.82 -14.09 -17.49
C PRO A 49 -7.79 -14.01 -15.96
N CYS A 50 -6.92 -13.17 -15.38
CA CYS A 50 -6.84 -12.98 -13.93
C CYS A 50 -7.92 -11.99 -13.46
N LYS A 51 -8.80 -12.41 -12.54
CA LYS A 51 -9.93 -11.62 -12.03
C LYS A 51 -9.83 -11.28 -10.54
N ILE A 52 -8.63 -11.30 -9.98
CA ILE A 52 -8.36 -10.95 -8.59
C ILE A 52 -7.23 -9.93 -8.53
N ALA A 53 -7.34 -9.00 -7.58
CA ALA A 53 -6.30 -8.01 -7.33
C ALA A 53 -6.39 -7.50 -5.89
N ALA A 54 -5.31 -6.91 -5.39
CA ALA A 54 -5.29 -6.23 -4.11
C ALA A 54 -5.25 -4.71 -4.37
N ARG A 55 -6.36 -4.01 -4.08
CA ARG A 55 -6.51 -2.58 -4.37
C ARG A 55 -6.31 -1.77 -3.10
N VAL A 56 -5.62 -0.63 -3.23
CA VAL A 56 -5.53 0.34 -2.12
C VAL A 56 -6.90 0.98 -1.89
N PRO A 57 -7.37 1.10 -0.63
CA PRO A 57 -8.63 1.78 -0.32
C PRO A 57 -8.62 3.24 -0.80
N SER A 58 -9.55 3.57 -1.70
CA SER A 58 -9.54 4.87 -2.40
C SER A 58 -9.95 6.05 -1.52
N ASN A 59 -10.63 5.79 -0.40
CA ASN A 59 -11.07 6.80 0.57
C ASN A 59 -9.99 7.17 1.61
N GLU A 60 -8.91 6.40 1.70
CA GLU A 60 -7.83 6.63 2.68
C GLU A 60 -6.63 7.39 2.07
N LEU A 61 -6.62 7.63 0.75
CA LEU A 61 -5.56 8.34 0.04
C LEU A 61 -5.99 9.77 -0.34
N ASP A 62 -5.48 10.77 0.38
CA ASP A 62 -5.59 12.17 -0.03
C ASP A 62 -4.43 12.54 -0.99
N LEU A 63 -4.78 12.81 -2.24
CA LEU A 63 -3.86 13.28 -3.29
C LEU A 63 -4.11 14.75 -3.67
N SER A 64 -5.00 15.46 -2.97
CA SER A 64 -5.41 16.83 -3.32
C SER A 64 -4.22 17.80 -3.33
N SER A 65 -3.27 17.61 -2.42
CA SER A 65 -2.04 18.38 -2.31
C SER A 65 -1.03 18.14 -3.45
N TYR A 66 -1.09 16.97 -4.12
CA TYR A 66 -0.19 16.63 -5.23
C TYR A 66 -0.74 17.00 -6.62
N ARG A 67 -2.04 17.26 -6.75
CA ARG A 67 -2.71 17.50 -8.05
C ARG A 67 -2.69 18.97 -8.53
N GLN A 68 -2.04 19.89 -7.81
CA GLN A 68 -2.08 21.33 -8.10
C GLN A 68 -1.04 21.85 -9.12
N THR A 69 -0.33 20.98 -9.86
CA THR A 69 0.57 21.43 -10.95
C THR A 69 -0.07 21.16 -12.30
N SER A 70 -0.99 22.03 -12.72
CA SER A 70 -1.44 22.21 -14.12
C SER A 70 -2.02 23.61 -14.28
#